data_AF-A0A1M3FA46-F1
#
_entry.id   AF-A0A1M3FA46-F1
#
_cell.length_a   1.000
_cell.length_b   1.000
_cell.length_c   1.000
_cell.angle_alpha   90.00
_cell.angle_beta   90.00
_cell.angle_gamma   90.00
#
_symmetry.space_group_name_H-M   'P 1'
#
loop_
_entity.id
_entity.type
_entity.pdbx_description
1 polymer ?
#
loop_
_entity_poly.entity_id
_entity_poly.type
_entity_poly.pdbx_seq_one_letter_code
_entity_poly.pdbx_strand_id
1 'polypeptide(L)'
;MTSTAPGATPRHYLMCEPTYYTVSYEINPWMHQELATDTQRAVDQWRRLRDVFVDLGHTIDLIDPVPGLPDMVYAANGATVVDGIVYSARFRYPQRQPEGPVYEKWFADHGYVTHTAQRVNEGEGDMLVVGSVLLAGTGFRSERAAHAEAQELFGHPVISLELVDPHYYHLDTALAVLSSSADEPQIAYYPPAFSAGSQNVLRQLFPDAVLADEQDAAALGLNIVSDGQHVVHAPGATHLAAAVRERGYETIAVDTTELLKGGGGAKCCTLEIREPIS
;
A
#
# COMPACT_ATOMS: atom_id res chain seq x y z
N MET A 1 -6.06 6.00 -26.74
CA MET A 1 -6.18 7.38 -26.20
C MET A 1 -5.59 7.31 -24.81
N THR A 2 -4.82 8.30 -24.36
CA THR A 2 -4.27 8.25 -23.00
C THR A 2 -5.42 8.33 -22.00
N SER A 3 -5.51 7.36 -21.10
CA SER A 3 -6.53 7.31 -20.05
C SER A 3 -6.43 8.55 -19.15
N THR A 4 -7.58 9.09 -18.77
CA THR A 4 -7.68 10.27 -17.89
C THR A 4 -8.22 9.89 -16.52
N ALA A 5 -8.09 10.77 -15.53
CA ALA A 5 -8.72 10.59 -14.22
C ALA A 5 -10.23 10.29 -14.38
N PRO A 6 -10.74 9.17 -13.84
CA PRO A 6 -12.16 8.81 -13.93
C PRO A 6 -13.07 9.62 -13.00
N GLY A 7 -12.50 10.34 -12.03
CA GLY A 7 -13.22 11.11 -11.02
C GLY A 7 -13.10 10.52 -9.61
N ALA A 8 -13.37 11.36 -8.61
CA ALA A 8 -13.18 11.00 -7.21
C ALA A 8 -14.25 10.00 -6.75
N THR A 9 -13.83 9.00 -5.98
CA THR A 9 -14.71 8.03 -5.33
C THR A 9 -14.40 8.02 -3.84
N PRO A 10 -15.40 8.17 -2.94
CA PRO A 10 -15.17 8.09 -1.51
C PRO A 10 -14.54 6.75 -1.13
N ARG A 11 -13.54 6.79 -0.24
CA ARG A 11 -12.81 5.62 0.23
C ARG A 11 -13.00 5.44 1.73
N HIS A 12 -12.76 4.22 2.20
CA HIS A 12 -12.78 3.87 3.61
C HIS A 12 -11.42 3.29 3.97
N TYR A 13 -10.72 3.92 4.91
CA TYR A 13 -9.37 3.54 5.31
C TYR A 13 -9.31 3.16 6.78
N LEU A 14 -8.55 2.11 7.08
CA LEU A 14 -8.01 1.84 8.42
C LEU A 14 -6.59 2.40 8.51
N MET A 15 -6.32 3.16 9.56
CA MET A 15 -4.99 3.69 9.86
C MET A 15 -4.61 3.48 11.33
N CYS A 16 -3.31 3.47 11.64
CA CYS A 16 -2.79 3.35 13.00
C CYS A 16 -1.90 4.56 13.33
N GLU A 17 -2.18 5.26 14.42
CA GLU A 17 -1.37 6.41 14.82
C GLU A 17 0.04 5.97 15.29
N PRO A 18 1.13 6.64 14.85
CA PRO A 18 2.51 6.24 15.17
C PRO A 18 2.95 6.61 16.61
N THR A 19 2.10 6.43 17.62
CA THR A 19 2.40 6.80 19.02
C THR A 19 3.67 6.13 19.56
N TYR A 20 3.97 4.91 19.10
CA TYR A 20 5.14 4.14 19.51
C TYR A 20 6.17 3.97 18.38
N TYR A 21 6.07 4.76 17.31
CA TYR A 21 6.94 4.63 16.15
C TYR A 21 8.40 4.93 16.47
N THR A 22 9.26 4.01 16.04
CA THR A 22 10.72 4.13 16.06
C THR A 22 11.33 3.06 15.13
N VAL A 23 12.56 3.27 14.69
CA VAL A 23 13.34 2.25 13.99
C VAL A 23 14.20 1.51 15.03
N SER A 24 13.63 0.47 15.64
CA SER A 24 14.30 -0.34 16.67
C SER A 24 15.00 -1.60 16.14
N TYR A 25 14.89 -1.88 14.85
CA TYR A 25 15.46 -3.03 14.16
C TYR A 25 15.54 -2.75 12.64
N GLU A 26 16.20 -3.63 11.89
CA GLU A 26 16.37 -3.48 10.44
C GLU A 26 15.87 -4.74 9.72
N ILE A 27 14.76 -4.60 8.99
CA ILE A 27 14.13 -5.68 8.20
C ILE A 27 13.90 -5.30 6.73
N ASN A 28 14.43 -4.14 6.32
CA ASN A 28 14.49 -3.67 4.95
C ASN A 28 15.66 -2.67 4.76
N PRO A 29 16.07 -2.36 3.52
CA PRO A 29 17.23 -1.50 3.26
C PRO A 29 17.08 -0.02 3.65
N TRP A 30 15.88 0.47 3.95
CA TRP A 30 15.65 1.86 4.36
C TRP A 30 15.86 2.08 5.86
N MET A 31 15.76 1.01 6.63
CA MET A 31 15.93 1.05 8.08
C MET A 31 17.40 1.14 8.45
N HIS A 32 17.72 2.13 9.28
CA HIS A 32 19.06 2.35 9.84
C HIS A 32 18.90 2.70 11.32
N GLN A 33 19.20 1.78 12.23
CA GLN A 33 19.01 1.98 13.67
C GLN A 33 19.83 3.15 14.24
N GLU A 34 20.95 3.49 13.59
CA GLU A 34 21.79 4.62 13.95
C GLU A 34 21.14 5.98 13.65
N LEU A 35 20.14 6.02 12.77
CA LEU A 35 19.39 7.23 12.44
C LEU A 35 18.21 7.37 13.39
N ALA A 36 18.33 8.29 14.35
CA ALA A 36 17.26 8.56 15.30
C ALA A 36 15.95 8.97 14.60
N THR A 37 14.85 8.40 15.07
CA THR A 37 13.50 8.85 14.74
C THR A 37 13.02 9.96 15.66
N ASP A 38 12.19 10.86 15.14
CA ASP A 38 11.42 11.86 15.87
C ASP A 38 9.94 11.44 15.88
N THR A 39 9.53 10.77 16.96
CA THR A 39 8.16 10.24 17.08
C THR A 39 7.10 11.35 17.00
N GLN A 40 7.36 12.54 17.55
CA GLN A 40 6.39 13.63 17.48
C GLN A 40 6.23 14.12 16.04
N ARG A 41 7.33 14.26 15.30
CA ARG A 41 7.29 14.59 13.88
C ARG A 41 6.56 13.52 13.06
N ALA A 42 6.79 12.24 13.35
CA ALA A 42 6.07 11.13 12.68
C ALA A 42 4.56 11.23 12.92
N VAL A 43 4.14 11.53 14.15
CA VAL A 43 2.73 11.77 14.50
C VAL A 43 2.16 12.96 13.75
N ASP A 44 2.87 14.09 13.69
CA ASP A 44 2.39 15.29 13.00
C ASP A 44 2.26 15.07 11.50
N GLN A 45 3.22 14.38 10.88
CA GLN A 45 3.20 14.00 9.46
C GLN A 45 2.05 13.03 9.16
N TRP A 46 1.87 12.00 9.98
CA TRP A 46 0.79 11.04 9.83
C TRP A 46 -0.59 11.69 10.02
N ARG A 47 -0.74 12.60 11.00
CA ARG A 47 -2.00 13.34 11.19
C ARG A 47 -2.30 14.23 10.00
N ARG A 48 -1.28 14.86 9.39
CA ARG A 48 -1.47 15.62 8.16
C ARG A 48 -1.97 14.74 7.02
N LEU A 49 -1.42 13.53 6.87
CA LEU A 49 -1.90 12.55 5.88
C LEU A 49 -3.38 12.20 6.11
N ARG A 50 -3.73 11.83 7.34
CA ARG A 50 -5.11 11.53 7.74
C ARG A 50 -6.06 12.69 7.46
N ASP A 51 -5.67 13.91 7.85
CA ASP A 51 -6.50 15.11 7.69
C ASP A 51 -6.74 15.42 6.20
N VAL A 52 -5.75 15.19 5.32
CA VAL A 52 -5.96 15.27 3.86
C VAL A 52 -7.05 14.30 3.41
N PHE A 53 -7.06 13.06 3.87
CA PHE A 53 -8.11 12.10 3.49
C PHE A 53 -9.50 12.52 4.00
N VAL A 54 -9.58 13.06 5.22
CA VAL A 54 -10.84 13.60 5.77
C VAL A 54 -11.32 14.80 4.95
N ASP A 55 -10.43 15.72 4.59
CA ASP A 55 -10.75 16.89 3.77
C ASP A 55 -11.26 16.49 2.37
N LEU A 56 -10.77 15.36 1.83
CA LEU A 56 -11.24 14.76 0.57
C LEU A 56 -12.56 13.98 0.70
N GLY A 57 -13.11 13.87 1.92
CA GLY A 57 -14.40 13.21 2.18
C GLY A 57 -14.30 11.69 2.33
N HIS A 58 -13.12 11.15 2.64
CA HIS A 58 -12.95 9.73 2.95
C HIS A 58 -13.36 9.41 4.39
N THR A 59 -13.75 8.15 4.62
CA THR A 59 -14.02 7.62 5.95
C THR A 59 -12.73 7.05 6.52
N ILE A 60 -12.37 7.46 7.73
CA ILE A 60 -11.19 6.95 8.43
C ILE A 60 -11.62 6.26 9.72
N ASP A 61 -11.25 5.00 9.86
CA ASP A 61 -11.23 4.28 11.12
C ASP A 61 -9.80 4.16 11.65
N LEU A 62 -9.69 4.08 12.97
CA LEU A 62 -8.42 3.96 13.66
C LEU A 62 -8.34 2.64 14.42
N ILE A 63 -7.17 2.01 14.36
CA ILE A 63 -6.76 0.95 15.27
C ILE A 63 -5.83 1.54 16.33
N ASP A 64 -6.00 1.10 17.59
CA ASP A 64 -5.14 1.53 18.69
C ASP A 64 -3.72 0.96 18.50
N PRO A 65 -2.67 1.80 18.58
CA PRO A 65 -1.30 1.32 18.50
C PRO A 65 -0.94 0.50 19.75
N VAL A 66 -0.08 -0.52 19.58
CA VAL A 66 0.37 -1.39 20.68
C VAL A 66 1.82 -1.09 21.04
N PRO A 67 2.15 -0.86 22.34
CA PRO A 67 3.53 -0.69 22.78
C PRO A 67 4.42 -1.87 22.35
N GLY A 68 5.58 -1.55 21.76
CA GLY A 68 6.54 -2.55 21.29
C GLY A 68 6.30 -3.05 19.86
N LEU A 69 5.25 -2.58 19.17
CA LEU A 69 5.00 -2.86 17.76
C LEU A 69 5.07 -1.55 16.94
N PRO A 70 6.28 -1.00 16.71
CA PRO A 70 6.45 0.32 16.11
C PRO A 70 5.96 0.40 14.66
N ASP A 71 6.02 -0.71 13.93
CA ASP A 71 5.61 -0.78 12.52
C ASP A 71 4.08 -0.93 12.34
N MET A 72 3.30 -0.97 13.42
CA MET A 72 1.83 -0.97 13.32
C MET A 72 1.31 0.26 12.55
N VAL A 73 2.03 1.37 12.52
CA VAL A 73 1.67 2.53 11.68
C VAL A 73 1.47 2.16 10.21
N TYR A 74 2.18 1.15 9.70
CA TYR A 74 2.06 0.67 8.33
C TYR A 74 0.85 -0.28 8.17
N ALA A 75 -0.34 0.31 8.31
CA ALA A 75 -1.62 -0.38 8.33
C ALA A 75 -1.91 -1.18 7.05
N ALA A 76 -1.39 -0.78 5.88
CA ALA A 76 -1.55 -1.52 4.64
C ALA A 76 -1.10 -2.98 4.75
N ASN A 77 -0.18 -3.29 5.67
CA ASN A 77 0.26 -4.66 5.87
C ASN A 77 -0.59 -5.46 6.86
N GLY A 78 -1.63 -4.87 7.46
CA GLY A 78 -2.45 -5.53 8.48
C GLY A 78 -3.38 -6.61 7.92
N ALA A 79 -3.87 -6.42 6.69
CA ALA A 79 -4.73 -7.36 5.98
C ALA A 79 -4.84 -7.00 4.49
N THR A 80 -5.52 -7.85 3.72
CA THR A 80 -6.09 -7.49 2.40
C THR A 80 -7.60 -7.60 2.51
N VAL A 81 -8.35 -6.57 2.07
CA VAL A 81 -9.81 -6.55 2.13
C VAL A 81 -10.39 -6.45 0.71
N VAL A 82 -11.28 -7.38 0.37
CA VAL A 82 -11.99 -7.44 -0.93
C VAL A 82 -13.42 -7.88 -0.67
N ASP A 83 -14.40 -7.14 -1.17
CA ASP A 83 -15.84 -7.43 -1.04
C ASP A 83 -16.27 -7.77 0.40
N GLY A 84 -15.77 -7.00 1.38
CA GLY A 84 -16.05 -7.15 2.81
C GLY A 84 -15.37 -8.37 3.47
N ILE A 85 -14.63 -9.18 2.72
CA ILE A 85 -13.87 -10.32 3.22
C ILE A 85 -12.45 -9.87 3.57
N VAL A 86 -11.97 -10.23 4.76
CA VAL A 86 -10.66 -9.86 5.28
C VAL A 86 -9.72 -11.06 5.25
N TYR A 87 -8.63 -10.98 4.50
CA TYR A 87 -7.52 -11.92 4.56
C TYR A 87 -6.44 -11.39 5.49
N SER A 88 -6.22 -12.06 6.63
CA SER A 88 -5.30 -11.54 7.64
C SER A 88 -3.84 -11.64 7.22
N ALA A 89 -3.02 -10.71 7.70
CA ALA A 89 -1.59 -10.74 7.43
C ALA A 89 -0.87 -11.77 8.30
N ARG A 90 0.11 -12.44 7.69
CA ARG A 90 1.04 -13.35 8.35
C ARG A 90 2.46 -12.95 7.98
N PHE A 91 3.04 -12.09 8.80
CA PHE A 91 4.33 -11.47 8.53
C PHE A 91 5.50 -12.45 8.44
N ARG A 92 6.44 -12.16 7.54
CA ARG A 92 7.67 -12.93 7.36
C ARG A 92 8.60 -12.78 8.56
N TYR A 93 8.75 -11.55 9.05
CA TYR A 93 9.72 -11.22 10.09
C TYR A 93 9.11 -11.32 11.50
N PRO A 94 9.80 -11.98 12.47
CA PRO A 94 9.31 -12.12 13.85
C PRO A 94 8.93 -10.81 14.54
N GLN A 95 9.61 -9.72 14.17
CA GLN A 95 9.38 -8.38 14.72
C GLN A 95 7.94 -7.89 14.47
N ARG A 96 7.38 -8.22 13.31
CA ARG A 96 6.02 -7.79 12.91
C ARG A 96 4.96 -8.88 13.07
N GLN A 97 5.34 -10.14 13.32
CA GLN A 97 4.40 -11.25 13.50
C GLN A 97 3.27 -10.98 14.52
N PRO A 98 3.51 -10.30 15.66
CA PRO A 98 2.43 -9.98 16.60
C PRO A 98 1.38 -9.01 16.07
N GLU A 99 1.66 -8.23 15.01
CA GLU A 99 0.75 -7.23 14.46
C GLU A 99 -0.44 -7.87 13.72
N GLY A 100 -0.22 -8.97 13.00
CA GLY A 100 -1.26 -9.64 12.21
C GLY A 100 -2.50 -10.00 13.03
N PRO A 101 -2.36 -10.72 14.17
CA PRO A 101 -3.47 -11.01 15.07
C PRO A 101 -4.18 -9.77 15.64
N VAL A 102 -3.46 -8.64 15.80
CA VAL A 102 -4.04 -7.38 16.30
C VAL A 102 -4.96 -6.77 15.26
N TYR A 103 -4.52 -6.69 14.00
CA TYR A 103 -5.34 -6.24 12.87
C TYR A 103 -6.53 -7.16 12.63
N GLU A 104 -6.32 -8.48 12.61
CA GLU A 104 -7.41 -9.45 12.43
C GLU A 104 -8.48 -9.32 13.53
N LYS A 105 -8.04 -9.15 14.79
CA LYS A 105 -8.96 -8.91 15.90
C LYS A 105 -9.76 -7.62 15.73
N TRP A 106 -9.12 -6.53 15.29
CA TRP A 106 -9.83 -5.27 15.03
C TRP A 106 -10.96 -5.47 14.02
N PHE A 107 -10.68 -6.13 12.90
CA PHE A 107 -11.70 -6.45 11.90
C PHE A 107 -12.83 -7.32 12.46
N ALA A 108 -12.50 -8.38 13.22
CA ALA A 108 -13.51 -9.24 13.82
C ALA A 108 -14.41 -8.49 14.82
N ASP A 109 -13.84 -7.61 15.65
CA ASP A 109 -14.59 -6.80 16.62
C ASP A 109 -15.52 -5.77 15.94
N HIS A 110 -15.22 -5.37 14.71
CA HIS A 110 -16.03 -4.46 13.88
C HIS A 110 -16.99 -5.18 12.95
N GLY A 111 -17.11 -6.51 13.06
CA GLY A 111 -18.13 -7.30 12.37
C GLY A 111 -17.76 -7.79 10.96
N TYR A 112 -16.49 -7.65 10.56
CA TYR A 112 -16.02 -8.17 9.27
C TYR A 112 -15.82 -9.70 9.32
N VAL A 113 -15.97 -10.34 8.16
CA VAL A 113 -15.66 -11.76 8.00
C VAL A 113 -14.15 -11.92 7.79
N THR A 114 -13.48 -12.50 8.78
CA THR A 114 -12.03 -12.70 8.74
C THR A 114 -11.65 -14.13 8.34
N HIS A 115 -10.61 -14.26 7.52
CA HIS A 115 -9.95 -15.52 7.20
C HIS A 115 -8.49 -15.44 7.64
N THR A 116 -8.13 -16.29 8.61
CA THR A 116 -6.76 -16.37 9.12
C THR A 116 -5.83 -17.01 8.09
N ALA A 117 -4.78 -16.28 7.68
CA ALA A 117 -3.86 -16.77 6.65
C ALA A 117 -3.04 -17.99 7.06
N GLN A 118 -2.99 -18.99 6.17
CA GLN A 118 -2.11 -20.15 6.30
C GLN A 118 -0.72 -19.90 5.71
N ARG A 119 -0.62 -18.99 4.73
CA ARG A 119 0.64 -18.62 4.06
C ARG A 119 1.14 -17.25 4.47
N VAL A 120 2.46 -17.07 4.39
CA VAL A 120 3.10 -15.78 4.68
C VAL A 120 2.66 -14.77 3.63
N ASN A 121 2.03 -13.69 4.09
CA ASN A 121 1.58 -12.57 3.29
C ASN A 121 1.62 -11.30 4.14
N GLU A 122 1.84 -10.16 3.51
CA GLU A 122 1.93 -8.87 4.21
C GLU A 122 0.88 -7.88 3.69
N GLY A 123 -0.35 -8.40 3.53
CA GLY A 123 -1.56 -7.62 3.30
C GLY A 123 -1.57 -6.83 1.99
N GLU A 124 -2.31 -5.73 2.01
CA GLU A 124 -2.47 -4.81 0.89
C GLU A 124 -1.14 -4.20 0.41
N GLY A 125 -0.12 -4.11 1.28
CA GLY A 125 1.23 -3.72 0.86
C GLY A 125 1.83 -4.62 -0.23
N ASP A 126 1.43 -5.90 -0.28
CA ASP A 126 1.83 -6.85 -1.31
C ASP A 126 0.67 -7.33 -2.20
N MET A 127 -0.58 -6.98 -1.92
CA MET A 127 -1.76 -7.42 -2.67
C MET A 127 -2.67 -6.23 -3.00
N LEU A 128 -2.48 -5.66 -4.18
CA LEU A 128 -3.20 -4.47 -4.62
C LEU A 128 -4.41 -4.83 -5.49
N VAL A 129 -5.58 -4.32 -5.15
CA VAL A 129 -6.81 -4.51 -5.92
C VAL A 129 -6.86 -3.51 -7.08
N VAL A 130 -6.93 -4.03 -8.31
CA VAL A 130 -6.90 -3.24 -9.55
C VAL A 130 -8.04 -3.68 -10.46
N GLY A 131 -9.12 -2.90 -10.50
CA GLY A 131 -10.34 -3.29 -11.20
C GLY A 131 -10.90 -4.59 -10.61
N SER A 132 -10.95 -5.64 -11.42
CA SER A 132 -11.47 -6.96 -11.03
C SER A 132 -10.40 -7.98 -10.65
N VAL A 133 -9.12 -7.60 -10.65
CA VAL A 133 -7.98 -8.49 -10.33
C VAL A 133 -7.20 -8.01 -9.12
N LEU A 134 -6.46 -8.92 -8.50
CA LEU A 134 -5.41 -8.57 -7.52
C LEU A 134 -4.05 -8.69 -8.19
N LEU A 135 -3.24 -7.63 -8.11
CA LEU A 135 -1.81 -7.73 -8.39
C LEU A 135 -1.11 -8.10 -7.08
N ALA A 136 -0.32 -9.17 -7.08
CA ALA A 136 0.28 -9.72 -5.87
C ALA A 136 1.80 -9.86 -5.98
N GLY A 137 2.53 -9.14 -5.12
CA GLY A 137 3.99 -9.13 -5.02
C GLY A 137 4.54 -10.39 -4.37
N THR A 138 5.66 -10.89 -4.87
CA THR A 138 6.47 -11.95 -4.26
C THR A 138 7.96 -11.67 -4.47
N GLY A 139 8.82 -12.28 -3.65
CA GLY A 139 10.28 -12.21 -3.81
C GLY A 139 10.98 -11.94 -2.49
N PHE A 140 10.43 -11.00 -1.70
CA PHE A 140 11.01 -10.58 -0.43
C PHE A 140 10.13 -10.93 0.77
N ARG A 141 8.85 -10.53 0.75
CA ARG A 141 7.93 -10.61 1.90
C ARG A 141 6.91 -11.73 1.74
N SER A 142 5.91 -11.53 0.89
CA SER A 142 4.84 -12.51 0.66
C SER A 142 5.30 -13.72 -0.15
N GLU A 143 4.72 -14.88 0.16
CA GLU A 143 4.94 -16.13 -0.57
C GLU A 143 3.95 -16.26 -1.72
N ARG A 144 4.41 -16.75 -2.89
CA ARG A 144 3.53 -17.09 -4.01
C ARG A 144 2.39 -18.03 -3.65
N ALA A 145 2.56 -18.89 -2.64
CA ALA A 145 1.48 -19.76 -2.14
C ALA A 145 0.30 -18.97 -1.52
N ALA A 146 0.56 -17.79 -0.94
CA ALA A 146 -0.48 -16.91 -0.44
C ALA A 146 -1.36 -16.33 -1.56
N HIS A 147 -0.83 -16.25 -2.78
CA HIS A 147 -1.60 -15.76 -3.94
C HIS A 147 -2.69 -16.76 -4.33
N ALA A 148 -2.40 -18.06 -4.22
CA ALA A 148 -3.40 -19.11 -4.43
C ALA A 148 -4.45 -19.09 -3.31
N GLU A 149 -4.03 -18.90 -2.05
CA GLU A 149 -4.96 -18.76 -0.92
C GLU A 149 -5.90 -17.55 -1.10
N ALA A 150 -5.36 -16.39 -1.48
CA ALA A 150 -6.14 -15.18 -1.77
C ALA A 150 -7.10 -15.38 -2.95
N GLN A 151 -6.68 -16.07 -4.02
CA GLN A 151 -7.55 -16.35 -5.17
C GLN A 151 -8.75 -17.22 -4.79
N GLU A 152 -8.53 -18.31 -4.04
CA GLU A 152 -9.60 -19.21 -3.59
C GLU A 152 -10.53 -18.52 -2.59
N LEU A 153 -9.99 -17.65 -1.73
CA LEU A 153 -10.77 -16.90 -0.75
C LEU A 153 -11.65 -15.83 -1.40
N PHE A 154 -11.08 -15.00 -2.26
CA PHE A 154 -11.78 -13.84 -2.82
C PHE A 154 -12.54 -14.16 -4.10
N GLY A 155 -12.19 -15.23 -4.82
CA GLY A 155 -12.80 -15.55 -6.12
C GLY A 155 -12.37 -14.61 -7.26
N HIS A 156 -11.35 -13.78 -7.04
CA HIS A 156 -10.78 -12.87 -8.03
C HIS A 156 -9.47 -13.41 -8.59
N PRO A 157 -9.16 -13.20 -9.89
CA PRO A 157 -7.86 -13.57 -10.44
C PRO A 157 -6.72 -12.86 -9.70
N VAL A 158 -5.71 -13.62 -9.28
CA VAL A 158 -4.50 -13.08 -8.63
C VAL A 158 -3.31 -13.19 -9.57
N ILE A 159 -2.79 -12.04 -10.00
CA ILE A 159 -1.65 -11.93 -10.92
C ILE A 159 -0.37 -11.76 -10.10
N SER A 160 0.47 -12.78 -10.12
CA SER A 160 1.73 -12.77 -9.37
C SER A 160 2.81 -11.94 -10.08
N LEU A 161 3.41 -10.99 -9.36
CA LEU A 161 4.51 -10.14 -9.82
C LEU A 161 5.73 -10.37 -8.91
N GLU A 162 6.87 -10.68 -9.51
CA GLU A 162 8.12 -10.93 -8.80
C GLU A 162 8.96 -9.64 -8.72
N LEU A 163 9.22 -9.20 -7.49
CA LEU A 163 10.08 -8.09 -7.13
C LEU A 163 11.54 -8.57 -7.07
N VAL A 164 12.47 -7.78 -7.61
CA VAL A 164 13.89 -8.17 -7.75
C VAL A 164 14.87 -7.21 -7.08
N ASP A 165 14.39 -6.06 -6.61
CA ASP A 165 15.20 -5.06 -5.89
C ASP A 165 14.69 -4.94 -4.44
N PRO A 166 15.55 -5.21 -3.43
CA PRO A 166 15.15 -5.19 -2.03
C PRO A 166 14.78 -3.80 -1.49
N HIS A 167 15.11 -2.70 -2.19
CA HIS A 167 14.60 -1.37 -1.82
C HIS A 167 13.09 -1.27 -2.06
N TYR A 168 12.56 -2.06 -3.00
CA TYR A 168 11.13 -2.11 -3.30
C TYR A 168 10.56 -3.47 -2.89
N TYR A 169 10.69 -3.78 -1.59
CA TYR A 169 10.44 -5.10 -1.01
C TYR A 169 8.94 -5.45 -0.86
N HIS A 170 8.06 -4.46 -0.97
CA HIS A 170 6.61 -4.60 -1.04
C HIS A 170 6.10 -4.07 -2.38
N LEU A 171 5.02 -4.66 -2.90
CA LEU A 171 4.44 -4.23 -4.17
C LEU A 171 4.06 -2.74 -4.18
N ASP A 172 3.50 -2.23 -3.09
CA ASP A 172 3.07 -0.82 -2.94
C ASP A 172 4.22 0.20 -2.91
N THR A 173 5.48 -0.26 -2.89
CA THR A 173 6.67 0.59 -3.05
C THR A 173 7.15 0.65 -4.51
N ALA A 174 6.69 -0.27 -5.36
CA ALA A 174 7.06 -0.39 -6.78
C ALA A 174 5.89 -0.21 -7.75
N LEU A 175 4.64 -0.21 -7.27
CA LEU A 175 3.43 -0.07 -8.05
C LEU A 175 2.36 0.69 -7.27
N ALA A 176 1.75 1.66 -7.93
CA ALA A 176 0.61 2.41 -7.43
C ALA A 176 -0.64 2.09 -8.26
N VAL A 177 -1.78 1.99 -7.59
CA VAL A 177 -3.09 1.97 -8.25
C VAL A 177 -3.61 3.40 -8.31
N LEU A 178 -3.76 3.94 -9.53
CA LEU A 178 -4.29 5.29 -9.75
C LEU A 178 -5.81 5.27 -9.91
N SER A 179 -6.34 4.22 -10.54
CA SER A 179 -7.77 3.98 -10.70
C SER A 179 -8.03 2.48 -10.60
N SER A 180 -8.98 2.11 -9.74
CA SER A 180 -9.56 0.77 -9.70
C SER A 180 -10.90 0.69 -10.45
N SER A 181 -11.20 1.63 -11.34
CA SER A 181 -12.36 1.52 -12.23
C SER A 181 -12.31 0.19 -12.98
N ALA A 182 -13.43 -0.54 -12.98
CA ALA A 182 -13.51 -1.83 -13.66
C ALA A 182 -13.34 -1.70 -15.18
N ASP A 183 -13.77 -0.58 -15.76
CA ASP A 183 -13.74 -0.33 -17.20
C ASP A 183 -12.36 0.12 -17.68
N GLU A 184 -11.65 0.89 -16.86
CA GLU A 184 -10.34 1.47 -17.20
C GLU A 184 -9.44 1.57 -15.96
N PRO A 185 -8.89 0.43 -15.48
CA PRO A 185 -7.96 0.44 -14.38
C PRO A 185 -6.64 1.09 -14.81
N GLN A 186 -6.08 1.93 -13.95
CA GLN A 186 -4.84 2.67 -14.24
C GLN A 186 -3.84 2.46 -13.12
N ILE A 187 -2.59 2.21 -13.48
CA ILE A 187 -1.48 2.03 -12.54
C ILE A 187 -0.30 2.94 -12.90
N ALA A 188 0.55 3.17 -11.91
CA ALA A 188 1.92 3.61 -12.11
C ALA A 188 2.88 2.55 -11.57
N TYR A 189 4.06 2.36 -12.16
CA TYR A 189 5.06 1.45 -11.61
C TYR A 189 6.49 1.80 -12.01
N TYR A 190 7.47 1.27 -11.26
CA TYR A 190 8.90 1.40 -11.55
C TYR A 190 9.42 0.09 -12.18
N PRO A 191 9.65 0.02 -13.51
CA PRO A 191 9.97 -1.24 -14.18
C PRO A 191 11.19 -2.02 -13.62
N PRO A 192 12.31 -1.37 -13.24
CA PRO A 192 13.48 -2.08 -12.71
C PRO A 192 13.25 -2.83 -11.40
N ALA A 193 12.19 -2.53 -10.63
CA ALA A 193 11.83 -3.29 -9.43
C ALA A 193 11.30 -4.70 -9.74
N PHE A 194 10.95 -5.00 -10.99
CA PHE A 194 10.27 -6.24 -11.39
C PHE A 194 11.14 -7.14 -12.27
N SER A 195 10.96 -8.46 -12.13
CA SER A 195 11.57 -9.44 -13.04
C SER A 195 11.08 -9.25 -14.48
N ALA A 196 11.87 -9.69 -15.46
CA ALA A 196 11.54 -9.51 -16.88
C ALA A 196 10.16 -10.11 -17.26
N GLY A 197 9.78 -11.24 -16.66
CA GLY A 197 8.47 -11.85 -16.83
C GLY A 197 7.34 -10.96 -16.29
N SER A 198 7.51 -10.45 -15.07
CA SER A 198 6.54 -9.54 -14.43
C SER A 198 6.37 -8.23 -15.22
N GLN A 199 7.46 -7.67 -15.75
CA GLN A 199 7.40 -6.52 -16.64
C GLN A 199 6.63 -6.80 -17.93
N ASN A 200 6.76 -8.01 -18.52
CA ASN A 200 5.97 -8.39 -19.69
C ASN A 200 4.48 -8.46 -19.36
N VAL A 201 4.13 -9.05 -18.22
CA VAL A 201 2.73 -9.11 -17.74
C VAL A 201 2.16 -7.70 -17.55
N LEU A 202 2.89 -6.82 -16.85
CA LEU A 202 2.45 -5.43 -16.62
C LEU A 202 2.24 -4.67 -17.93
N ARG A 203 3.15 -4.79 -18.90
CA ARG A 203 2.99 -4.16 -20.24
C ARG A 203 1.78 -4.67 -21.02
N GLN A 204 1.41 -5.94 -20.84
CA GLN A 204 0.25 -6.53 -21.51
C GLN A 204 -1.07 -6.10 -20.86
N LEU A 205 -1.12 -6.09 -19.53
CA LEU A 205 -2.32 -5.73 -18.78
C LEU A 205 -2.56 -4.22 -18.71
N PHE A 206 -1.48 -3.44 -18.64
CA PHE A 206 -1.52 -1.98 -18.46
C PHE A 206 -0.57 -1.29 -19.46
N PRO A 207 -0.85 -1.38 -20.78
CA PRO A 207 0.02 -0.80 -21.80
C PRO A 207 0.17 0.72 -21.68
N ASP A 208 -0.83 1.38 -21.09
CA ASP A 208 -0.86 2.82 -20.85
C ASP A 208 -0.41 3.21 -19.43
N ALA A 209 0.25 2.33 -18.66
CA ALA A 209 0.71 2.66 -17.31
C ALA A 209 1.63 3.90 -17.27
N VAL A 210 1.60 4.64 -16.15
CA VAL A 210 2.61 5.69 -15.88
C VAL A 210 3.89 5.02 -15.39
N LEU A 211 5.03 5.38 -15.97
CA LEU A 211 6.32 4.84 -15.54
C LEU A 211 7.03 5.84 -14.65
N ALA A 212 7.34 5.43 -13.42
CA ALA A 212 8.21 6.20 -12.54
C ALA A 212 9.67 6.06 -12.99
N ASP A 213 10.47 7.09 -12.75
CA ASP A 213 11.92 7.00 -12.92
C ASP A 213 12.62 6.60 -11.60
N GLU A 214 13.94 6.51 -11.64
CA GLU A 214 14.75 6.15 -10.47
C GLU A 214 14.67 7.21 -9.35
N GLN A 215 14.54 8.49 -9.68
CA GLN A 215 14.46 9.57 -8.68
C GLN A 215 13.11 9.53 -7.96
N ASP A 216 12.02 9.33 -8.72
CA ASP A 216 10.69 9.13 -8.17
C ASP A 216 10.66 7.91 -7.25
N ALA A 217 11.22 6.77 -7.70
CA ALA A 217 11.24 5.52 -6.94
C ALA A 217 12.09 5.65 -5.66
N ALA A 218 13.27 6.27 -5.73
CA ALA A 218 14.13 6.53 -4.57
C ALA A 218 13.50 7.47 -3.53
N ALA A 219 12.55 8.31 -3.94
CA ALA A 219 11.75 9.15 -3.05
C ALA A 219 10.52 8.42 -2.45
N LEU A 220 10.41 7.11 -2.66
CA LEU A 220 9.24 6.28 -2.35
C LEU A 220 7.97 6.79 -3.05
N GLY A 221 8.14 7.32 -4.27
CA GLY A 221 7.11 8.04 -5.01
C GLY A 221 5.93 7.20 -5.46
N LEU A 222 6.07 5.88 -5.53
CA LEU A 222 5.00 4.95 -5.89
C LEU A 222 4.14 4.52 -4.70
N ASN A 223 4.50 4.90 -3.47
CA ASN A 223 3.69 4.64 -2.28
C ASN A 223 2.53 5.64 -2.17
N ILE A 224 1.69 5.61 -3.20
CA ILE A 224 0.61 6.54 -3.52
C ILE A 224 -0.73 6.01 -3.02
N VAL A 225 -1.57 6.93 -2.53
CA VAL A 225 -3.01 6.69 -2.35
C VAL A 225 -3.77 7.51 -3.39
N SER A 226 -4.69 6.87 -4.12
CA SER A 226 -5.53 7.51 -5.12
C SER A 226 -6.99 7.18 -4.88
N ASP A 227 -7.85 8.19 -5.04
CA ASP A 227 -9.31 8.03 -5.01
C ASP A 227 -9.95 8.02 -6.41
N GLY A 228 -9.13 8.08 -7.47
CA GLY A 228 -9.56 8.20 -8.87
C GLY A 228 -9.55 9.63 -9.43
N GLN A 229 -9.32 10.64 -8.60
CA GLN A 229 -9.10 12.03 -9.02
C GLN A 229 -7.90 12.64 -8.29
N HIS A 230 -7.84 12.49 -6.98
CA HIS A 230 -6.79 13.00 -6.12
C HIS A 230 -5.73 11.93 -5.88
N VAL A 231 -4.47 12.30 -6.04
CA VAL A 231 -3.30 11.42 -5.92
C VAL A 231 -2.41 11.96 -4.82
N VAL A 232 -2.43 11.32 -3.65
CA VAL A 232 -1.59 11.65 -2.51
C VAL A 232 -0.24 10.95 -2.65
N HIS A 233 0.85 11.72 -2.69
CA HIS A 233 2.19 11.21 -3.00
C HIS A 233 3.29 11.87 -2.17
N ALA A 234 4.48 11.26 -2.19
CA ALA A 234 5.68 11.82 -1.56
C ALA A 234 6.15 13.09 -2.31
N PRO A 235 6.52 14.20 -1.61
CA PRO A 235 6.92 15.45 -2.24
C PRO A 235 8.10 15.34 -3.21
N GLY A 236 8.99 14.34 -3.01
CA GLY A 236 10.16 14.11 -3.85
C GLY A 236 9.86 13.49 -5.22
N ALA A 237 8.67 12.91 -5.43
CA ALA A 237 8.27 12.21 -6.65
C ALA A 237 7.76 13.17 -7.73
N THR A 238 8.58 14.17 -8.07
CA THR A 238 8.14 15.33 -8.87
C THR A 238 7.83 14.99 -10.32
N HIS A 239 8.56 14.05 -10.94
CA HIS A 239 8.37 13.65 -12.32
C HIS A 239 7.12 12.78 -12.45
N LEU A 240 6.96 11.79 -11.57
CA LEU A 240 5.76 10.97 -11.48
C LEU A 240 4.50 11.83 -11.24
N ALA A 241 4.55 12.78 -10.31
CA ALA A 241 3.44 13.68 -10.06
C ALA A 241 3.09 14.56 -11.28
N ALA A 242 4.08 14.98 -12.06
CA ALA A 242 3.83 15.71 -13.30
C ALA A 242 3.15 14.82 -14.35
N ALA A 243 3.65 13.61 -14.56
CA ALA A 243 3.07 12.65 -15.51
C ALA A 243 1.62 12.26 -15.16
N VAL A 244 1.32 12.15 -13.86
CA VAL A 244 -0.04 11.88 -13.36
C VAL A 244 -0.94 13.11 -13.54
N ARG A 245 -0.46 14.33 -13.28
CA ARG A 245 -1.21 15.58 -13.56
C ARG A 245 -1.57 15.75 -15.03
N GLU A 246 -0.67 15.37 -15.95
CA GLU A 246 -0.94 15.43 -17.40
C GLU A 246 -2.12 14.54 -17.83
N ARG A 247 -2.49 13.56 -17.01
CA ARG A 247 -3.66 12.69 -17.19
C ARG A 247 -4.93 13.21 -16.49
N GLY A 248 -4.89 14.42 -15.94
CA GLY A 248 -6.04 15.07 -15.33
C GLY A 248 -6.28 14.73 -13.86
N TYR A 249 -5.35 14.04 -13.21
CA TYR A 249 -5.37 13.85 -11.76
C TYR A 249 -4.91 15.10 -11.01
N GLU A 250 -5.43 15.33 -9.82
CA GLU A 250 -5.00 16.36 -8.88
C GLU A 250 -3.99 15.77 -7.89
N THR A 251 -2.73 16.19 -7.95
CA THR A 251 -1.69 15.65 -7.06
C THR A 251 -1.56 16.45 -5.77
N ILE A 252 -1.52 15.76 -4.64
CA ILE A 252 -1.40 16.33 -3.30
C ILE A 252 -0.14 15.76 -2.64
N ALA A 253 0.87 16.62 -2.45
CA ALA A 253 2.11 16.23 -1.80
C ALA A 253 1.94 16.22 -0.27
N VAL A 254 2.27 15.11 0.39
CA VAL A 254 2.23 14.98 1.85
C VAL A 254 3.57 14.46 2.36
N ASP A 255 4.20 15.23 3.25
CA ASP A 255 5.48 14.85 3.85
C ASP A 255 5.30 13.70 4.85
N THR A 256 5.89 12.55 4.54
CA THR A 256 5.99 11.38 5.43
C THR A 256 7.46 10.99 5.66
N THR A 257 8.40 11.94 5.57
CA THR A 257 9.85 11.67 5.63
C THR A 257 10.31 10.98 6.91
N GLU A 258 9.60 11.14 8.02
CA GLU A 258 9.94 10.45 9.26
C GLU A 258 9.55 8.97 9.20
N LEU A 259 8.41 8.67 8.59
CA LEU A 259 7.93 7.31 8.33
C LEU A 259 8.77 6.62 7.23
N LEU A 260 9.37 7.39 6.31
CA LEU A 260 10.28 6.86 5.30
C LEU A 260 11.51 6.17 5.92
N LYS A 261 11.92 6.56 7.13
CA LYS A 261 13.04 5.90 7.84
C LYS A 261 12.75 4.43 8.18
N GLY A 262 11.48 4.04 8.28
CA GLY A 262 11.07 2.64 8.40
C GLY A 262 10.79 1.98 7.05
N GLY A 263 10.96 2.70 5.94
CA GLY A 263 10.74 2.22 4.59
C GLY A 263 9.28 2.24 4.14
N GLY A 264 8.46 3.16 4.67
CA GLY A 264 7.05 3.31 4.28
C GLY A 264 6.59 4.76 4.12
N GLY A 265 5.52 4.97 3.36
CA GLY A 265 4.96 6.29 3.04
C GLY A 265 3.45 6.35 3.21
N ALA A 266 2.78 7.13 2.36
CA ALA A 266 1.34 7.37 2.44
C ALA A 266 0.52 6.09 2.28
N LYS A 267 0.81 5.28 1.24
CA LYS A 267 0.09 4.02 1.01
C LYS A 267 0.36 3.00 2.11
N CYS A 268 1.60 2.84 2.58
CA CYS A 268 1.89 1.91 3.67
C CYS A 268 1.08 2.23 4.93
N CYS A 269 0.82 3.50 5.22
CA CYS A 269 0.03 3.93 6.38
C CYS A 269 -1.49 3.76 6.23
N THR A 270 -1.96 3.28 5.08
CA THR A 270 -3.37 3.37 4.67
C THR A 270 -3.84 2.02 4.12
N LEU A 271 -4.63 1.29 4.92
CA LEU A 271 -5.31 0.07 4.48
C LEU A 271 -6.70 0.42 3.97
N GLU A 272 -7.01 0.12 2.71
CA GLU A 272 -8.36 0.32 2.17
C GLU A 272 -9.30 -0.83 2.55
N ILE A 273 -10.37 -0.47 3.24
CA ILE A 273 -11.49 -1.35 3.55
C ILE A 273 -12.44 -1.31 2.36
N ARG A 274 -12.47 -2.40 1.58
CA ARG A 274 -13.34 -2.53 0.41
C ARG A 274 -14.58 -3.32 0.77
N GLU A 275 -15.68 -2.60 0.95
CA GLU A 275 -17.01 -3.18 1.15
C GLU A 275 -17.55 -3.79 -0.16
N PRO A 276 -18.50 -4.75 -0.08
CA PRO A 276 -19.20 -5.24 -1.25
C PRO A 276 -19.89 -4.10 -2.00
N ILE A 277 -19.86 -4.14 -3.33
CA ILE A 277 -20.69 -3.25 -4.15
C ILE A 277 -22.16 -3.62 -3.91
N SER A 278 -22.92 -2.71 -3.31
CA SER A 278 -24.37 -2.84 -3.06
C SER A 278 -25.20 -2.81 -4.33
#